data_AF-A0A8C9S503-F1
#
_entry.id   AF-A0A8C9S503-F1
#
_cell.length_a   1.000
_cell.length_b   1.000
_cell.length_c   1.000
_cell.angle_alpha   90.00
_cell.angle_beta   90.00
_cell.angle_gamma   90.00
#
_symmetry.space_group_name_H-M   'P 1'
#
loop_
_entity.id
_entity.type
_entity.pdbx_description
1 polymer ?
#
loop_
_entity_poly.entity_id
_entity_poly.type
_entity_poly.pdbx_seq_one_letter_code
_entity_poly.pdbx_strand_id
1 'polypeptide(L)'
;MCRIFLQVEDINCICVDWKRGGRTSYTQSANNIRVIGAQLAYMIELFQTIYQQKPNTIHIIGHSLGAHLAGETGRRIPNLARITGLDPAEPYFQGCPILVRLDPSDANFVDVIHTDSLPVIPYMGFGMSQAIGHLDFYPNRGEHMPGCDKNVISQIVDIDGIWEGTRDFVACNHLRSYKYYNGSILNPEGFLGYPCSNGDVFDEFGRCFPCADGACPFMGHHADKFHVPNGQEKLKFYLNTGDARPFGRYRYLLTVTIAGDRTVTGTMKVALYGTNGNTRQHEIHNGLLSPGKTYEAYIDAESDMDEVTRMKFIWSNKVINPLLPKFGATKMVLQRGKDRRTYVRRCVSNLVRNGEILWCGI
;
A
#
# COMPACT_ATOMS: atom_id res chain seq x y z
N MET A 1 -16.15 -6.87 4.69
CA MET A 1 -16.26 -5.55 4.02
C MET A 1 -17.56 -4.86 4.41
N CYS A 2 -18.75 -5.32 4.01
CA CYS A 2 -20.03 -4.65 4.36
C CYS A 2 -20.17 -4.27 5.85
N ARG A 3 -19.90 -5.18 6.78
CA ARG A 3 -19.95 -4.90 8.23
C ARG A 3 -19.00 -3.78 8.70
N ILE A 4 -17.91 -3.54 7.96
CA ILE A 4 -16.95 -2.48 8.27
C ILE A 4 -17.49 -1.14 7.75
N PHE A 5 -18.07 -1.11 6.54
CA PHE A 5 -18.73 0.09 6.02
C PHE A 5 -19.82 0.62 6.95
N LEU A 6 -20.66 -0.28 7.48
CA LEU A 6 -21.75 0.09 8.39
C LEU A 6 -21.28 0.68 9.74
N GLN A 7 -19.97 0.73 10.01
CA GLN A 7 -19.41 1.42 11.17
C GLN A 7 -19.16 2.91 10.89
N VAL A 8 -19.06 3.32 9.63
CA VAL A 8 -18.66 4.68 9.23
C VAL A 8 -19.69 5.37 8.34
N GLU A 9 -20.53 4.61 7.63
CA GLU A 9 -21.47 5.14 6.63
C GLU A 9 -22.79 4.34 6.61
N ASP A 10 -23.88 5.02 6.25
CA ASP A 10 -25.17 4.40 5.96
C ASP A 10 -25.26 4.08 4.47
N ILE A 11 -25.12 2.79 4.11
CA ILE A 11 -25.02 2.34 2.72
C ILE A 11 -25.82 1.06 2.46
N ASN A 12 -26.23 0.90 1.20
CA ASN A 12 -26.70 -0.38 0.68
C ASN A 12 -25.48 -1.21 0.22
N CYS A 13 -25.13 -2.27 0.96
CA CYS A 13 -24.03 -3.16 0.58
C CYS A 13 -24.55 -4.46 -0.03
N ILE A 14 -24.34 -4.65 -1.33
CA ILE A 14 -24.80 -5.84 -2.08
C ILE A 14 -23.59 -6.73 -2.40
N CYS A 15 -23.61 -7.98 -1.91
CA CYS A 15 -22.61 -8.98 -2.27
C CYS A 15 -23.07 -9.78 -3.49
N VAL A 16 -22.33 -9.67 -4.60
CA VAL A 16 -22.59 -10.43 -5.82
C VAL A 16 -21.89 -11.79 -5.74
N ASP A 17 -22.64 -12.83 -5.37
CA ASP A 17 -22.13 -14.21 -5.37
C ASP A 17 -22.33 -14.86 -6.75
N TRP A 18 -21.21 -15.14 -7.41
CA TRP A 18 -21.16 -15.80 -8.72
C TRP A 18 -20.34 -17.09 -8.68
N LYS A 19 -20.18 -17.73 -7.51
CA LYS A 19 -19.37 -18.95 -7.33
C LYS A 19 -19.65 -20.05 -8.35
N ARG A 20 -20.90 -20.23 -8.78
CA ARG A 20 -21.25 -21.24 -9.79
C ARG A 20 -20.62 -20.96 -11.15
N GLY A 21 -20.50 -19.68 -11.54
CA GLY A 21 -19.82 -19.27 -12.77
C GLY A 21 -18.29 -19.22 -12.61
N GLY A 22 -17.78 -19.07 -11.39
CA GLY A 22 -16.35 -19.04 -11.11
C GLY A 22 -15.72 -20.41 -10.80
N ARG A 23 -16.49 -21.44 -10.42
CA ARG A 23 -15.96 -22.78 -10.12
C ARG A 23 -15.95 -23.68 -11.36
N THR A 24 -15.10 -23.33 -12.30
CA THR A 24 -14.82 -24.05 -13.55
C THR A 24 -13.39 -23.71 -13.98
N SER A 25 -12.94 -24.15 -15.16
CA SER A 25 -11.61 -23.78 -15.66
C SER A 25 -11.42 -22.26 -15.63
N TYR A 26 -10.19 -21.79 -15.44
CA TYR A 26 -9.88 -20.37 -15.33
C TYR A 26 -10.28 -19.64 -16.62
N THR A 27 -10.03 -20.27 -17.79
CA THR A 27 -10.48 -19.77 -19.09
C THR A 27 -11.99 -19.56 -19.16
N GLN A 28 -12.78 -20.54 -18.74
CA GLN A 28 -14.23 -20.44 -18.74
C GLN A 28 -14.71 -19.42 -17.71
N SER A 29 -14.10 -19.38 -16.53
CA SER A 29 -14.39 -18.41 -15.47
C SER A 29 -14.13 -16.97 -15.94
N ALA A 30 -13.01 -16.73 -16.62
CA ALA A 30 -12.66 -15.45 -17.22
C ALA A 30 -13.63 -15.03 -18.33
N ASN A 31 -14.26 -15.96 -19.05
CA ASN A 31 -15.33 -15.64 -20.00
C ASN A 31 -16.69 -15.42 -19.31
N ASN A 32 -16.99 -16.18 -18.25
CA ASN A 32 -18.25 -16.11 -17.52
C ASN A 32 -18.47 -14.72 -16.90
N ILE A 33 -17.41 -14.01 -16.50
CA ILE A 33 -17.56 -12.66 -15.96
C ILE A 33 -18.28 -11.71 -16.91
N ARG A 34 -18.25 -11.96 -18.24
CA ARG A 34 -18.97 -11.14 -19.22
C ARG A 34 -20.49 -11.23 -19.03
N VAL A 35 -20.97 -12.45 -18.76
CA VAL A 35 -22.38 -12.71 -18.48
C VAL A 35 -22.77 -12.12 -17.14
N ILE A 36 -21.93 -12.30 -16.10
CA ILE A 36 -22.24 -11.77 -14.77
C ILE A 36 -22.21 -10.23 -14.76
N GLY A 37 -21.27 -9.60 -15.47
CA GLY A 37 -21.23 -8.15 -15.64
C GLY A 37 -22.48 -7.61 -16.36
N ALA A 38 -22.97 -8.33 -17.37
CA ALA A 38 -24.24 -7.99 -18.01
C ALA A 38 -25.45 -8.12 -17.06
N GLN A 39 -25.47 -9.14 -16.20
CA GLN A 39 -26.53 -9.32 -15.20
C GLN A 39 -26.50 -8.22 -14.13
N LEU A 40 -25.30 -7.84 -13.67
CA LEU A 40 -25.14 -6.76 -12.70
C LEU A 40 -25.54 -5.41 -13.31
N ALA A 41 -25.18 -5.15 -14.57
CA ALA A 41 -25.64 -3.97 -15.30
C ALA A 41 -27.17 -3.94 -15.40
N TYR A 42 -27.79 -5.05 -15.78
CA TYR A 42 -29.25 -5.15 -15.84
C TYR A 42 -29.93 -4.89 -14.48
N MET A 43 -29.35 -5.38 -13.38
CA MET A 43 -29.83 -5.05 -12.03
C MET A 43 -29.76 -3.53 -11.74
N ILE A 44 -28.66 -2.88 -12.12
CA ILE A 44 -28.49 -1.43 -11.95
C ILE A 44 -29.48 -0.65 -12.82
N GLU A 45 -29.73 -1.08 -14.06
CA GLU A 45 -30.76 -0.51 -14.93
C GLU A 45 -32.17 -0.65 -14.34
N LEU A 46 -32.48 -1.78 -13.70
CA LEU A 46 -33.74 -1.95 -12.98
C LEU A 46 -33.84 -0.97 -11.79
N PHE A 47 -32.75 -0.74 -11.06
CA PHE A 47 -32.75 0.24 -9.98
C PHE A 47 -32.93 1.67 -10.48
N GLN A 48 -32.33 2.00 -11.62
CA GLN A 48 -32.54 3.29 -12.28
C GLN A 48 -33.98 3.48 -12.72
N THR A 49 -34.55 2.48 -13.40
CA THR A 49 -35.88 2.60 -14.02
C THR A 49 -37.01 2.54 -13.01
N ILE A 50 -36.91 1.67 -11.99
CA ILE A 50 -37.97 1.44 -11.00
C ILE A 50 -37.83 2.38 -9.81
N TYR A 51 -36.62 2.56 -9.28
CA TYR A 51 -36.36 3.29 -8.04
C TYR A 51 -35.70 4.65 -8.25
N GLN A 52 -35.44 5.05 -9.50
CA GLN A 52 -34.79 6.32 -9.85
C GLN A 52 -33.39 6.47 -9.23
N GLN A 53 -32.73 5.35 -8.90
CA GLN A 53 -31.38 5.35 -8.36
C GLN A 53 -30.41 5.82 -9.44
N LYS A 54 -29.64 6.87 -9.20
CA LYS A 54 -28.70 7.40 -10.19
C LYS A 54 -27.42 6.55 -10.23
N PRO A 55 -26.88 6.18 -11.42
CA PRO A 55 -25.64 5.39 -11.50
C PRO A 55 -24.42 6.10 -10.91
N ASN A 56 -24.42 7.44 -10.89
CA ASN A 56 -23.37 8.25 -10.29
C ASN A 56 -23.37 8.25 -8.74
N THR A 57 -24.16 7.37 -8.13
CA THR A 57 -24.14 7.07 -6.68
C THR A 57 -23.69 5.63 -6.38
N ILE A 58 -23.38 4.85 -7.41
CA ILE A 58 -23.05 3.42 -7.28
C ILE A 58 -21.53 3.24 -7.36
N HIS A 59 -21.01 2.50 -6.38
CA HIS A 59 -19.62 2.05 -6.33
C HIS A 59 -19.56 0.53 -6.44
N ILE A 60 -18.82 0.03 -7.43
CA ILE A 60 -18.55 -1.40 -7.59
C ILE A 60 -17.12 -1.71 -7.13
N ILE A 61 -16.97 -2.65 -6.21
CA ILE A 61 -15.66 -3.13 -5.73
C ILE A 61 -15.47 -4.55 -6.24
N GLY A 62 -14.47 -4.76 -7.09
CA GLY A 62 -14.17 -6.06 -7.69
C GLY A 62 -12.78 -6.54 -7.30
N HIS A 63 -12.67 -7.77 -6.80
CA HIS A 63 -11.39 -8.42 -6.49
C HIS A 63 -11.04 -9.48 -7.53
N SER A 64 -9.77 -9.59 -7.93
CA SER A 64 -9.31 -10.60 -8.90
C SER A 64 -10.08 -10.51 -10.23
N LEU A 65 -10.59 -11.62 -10.76
CA LEU A 65 -11.52 -11.66 -11.91
C LEU A 65 -12.75 -10.74 -11.73
N GLY A 66 -13.18 -10.52 -10.48
CA GLY A 66 -14.27 -9.62 -10.14
C GLY A 66 -13.99 -8.15 -10.49
N ALA A 67 -12.72 -7.74 -10.59
CA ALA A 67 -12.37 -6.39 -11.06
C ALA A 67 -12.75 -6.19 -12.53
N HIS A 68 -12.54 -7.21 -13.37
CA HIS A 68 -12.93 -7.17 -14.79
C HIS A 68 -14.44 -7.34 -14.97
N LEU A 69 -15.11 -8.08 -14.08
CA LEU A 69 -16.57 -8.11 -13.99
C LEU A 69 -17.13 -6.70 -13.72
N ALA A 70 -16.51 -5.97 -12.79
CA ALA A 70 -16.87 -4.59 -12.50
C ALA A 70 -16.65 -3.67 -13.72
N GLY A 71 -15.53 -3.82 -14.42
CA GLY A 71 -15.27 -3.11 -15.68
C GLY A 71 -16.34 -3.38 -16.75
N GLU A 72 -16.66 -4.66 -17.02
CA GLU A 72 -17.72 -5.01 -17.97
C GLU A 72 -19.09 -4.47 -17.56
N THR A 73 -19.35 -4.36 -16.26
CA THR A 73 -20.58 -3.72 -15.74
C THR A 73 -20.56 -2.22 -16.03
N GLY A 74 -19.46 -1.53 -15.69
CA GLY A 74 -19.29 -0.09 -15.90
C GLY A 74 -19.40 0.32 -17.37
N ARG A 75 -18.79 -0.45 -18.26
CA ARG A 75 -18.91 -0.30 -19.72
C ARG A 75 -20.36 -0.30 -20.23
N ARG A 76 -21.27 -0.99 -19.52
CA ARG A 76 -22.70 -1.08 -19.86
C ARG A 76 -23.55 -0.01 -19.17
N ILE A 77 -23.02 0.66 -18.16
CA ILE A 77 -23.73 1.63 -17.32
C ILE A 77 -23.08 3.01 -17.44
N PRO A 78 -23.63 3.89 -18.29
CA PRO A 78 -23.14 5.26 -18.40
C PRO A 78 -23.18 5.99 -17.05
N ASN A 79 -22.16 6.82 -16.79
CA ASN A 79 -22.04 7.64 -15.59
C ASN A 79 -21.98 6.86 -14.27
N LEU A 80 -21.49 5.60 -14.28
CA LEU A 80 -21.22 4.86 -13.06
C LEU A 80 -20.24 5.66 -12.18
N ALA A 81 -20.52 5.78 -10.88
CA ALA A 81 -19.77 6.69 -10.00
C ALA A 81 -18.32 6.25 -9.84
N ARG A 82 -18.12 5.00 -9.42
CA ARG A 82 -16.80 4.51 -9.04
C ARG A 82 -16.66 3.01 -9.28
N ILE A 83 -15.48 2.60 -9.73
CA ILE A 83 -15.03 1.21 -9.64
C ILE A 83 -13.73 1.16 -8.84
N THR A 84 -13.63 0.24 -7.87
CA THR A 84 -12.34 -0.11 -7.26
C THR A 84 -11.91 -1.50 -7.71
N GLY A 85 -10.75 -1.59 -8.36
CA GLY A 85 -10.09 -2.84 -8.73
C GLY A 85 -9.15 -3.29 -7.63
N LEU A 86 -9.45 -4.41 -6.98
CA LEU A 86 -8.61 -5.00 -5.94
C LEU A 86 -7.80 -6.15 -6.54
N ASP A 87 -6.54 -5.85 -6.87
CA ASP A 87 -5.60 -6.73 -7.56
C ASP A 87 -6.22 -7.43 -8.78
N PRO A 88 -6.59 -6.66 -9.84
CA PRO A 88 -7.19 -7.20 -11.05
C PRO A 88 -6.34 -8.32 -11.65
N ALA A 89 -6.95 -9.41 -12.11
CA ALA A 89 -6.22 -10.61 -12.49
C ALA A 89 -5.44 -10.42 -13.82
N GLU A 90 -4.18 -10.86 -13.88
CA GLU A 90 -3.35 -10.77 -15.08
C GLU A 90 -3.77 -11.72 -16.21
N PRO A 91 -3.90 -13.05 -15.99
CA PRO A 91 -4.03 -13.97 -17.10
C PRO A 91 -5.34 -13.75 -17.88
N TYR A 92 -5.21 -13.62 -19.20
CA TYR A 92 -6.26 -13.29 -20.19
C TYR A 92 -6.75 -11.83 -20.21
N PHE A 93 -6.16 -10.92 -19.42
CA PHE A 93 -6.58 -9.51 -19.38
C PHE A 93 -5.45 -8.52 -19.63
N GLN A 94 -4.25 -8.74 -19.07
CA GLN A 94 -3.13 -7.83 -19.25
C GLN A 94 -2.71 -7.73 -20.72
N GLY A 95 -2.53 -6.49 -21.20
CA GLY A 95 -2.19 -6.21 -22.60
C GLY A 95 -3.36 -6.35 -23.58
N CYS A 96 -4.54 -6.80 -23.15
CA CYS A 96 -5.72 -6.87 -23.99
C CYS A 96 -6.37 -5.47 -24.20
N PRO A 97 -7.20 -5.30 -25.25
CA PRO A 97 -7.95 -4.06 -25.47
C PRO A 97 -8.84 -3.68 -24.28
N ILE A 98 -9.11 -2.39 -24.11
CA ILE A 98 -9.96 -1.87 -23.02
C ILE A 98 -11.35 -2.53 -22.97
N LEU A 99 -11.85 -3.02 -24.11
CA LEU A 99 -13.15 -3.69 -24.22
C LEU A 99 -13.28 -4.98 -23.37
N VAL A 100 -12.17 -5.62 -23.00
CA VAL A 100 -12.19 -6.93 -22.32
C VAL A 100 -11.72 -6.89 -20.88
N ARG A 101 -11.23 -5.75 -20.39
CA ARG A 101 -10.64 -5.60 -19.06
C ARG A 101 -11.17 -4.34 -18.37
N LEU A 102 -10.80 -4.16 -17.11
CA LEU A 102 -11.05 -2.91 -16.39
C LEU A 102 -10.18 -1.80 -16.99
N ASP A 103 -10.75 -0.61 -17.11
CA ASP A 103 -10.11 0.58 -17.67
C ASP A 103 -10.70 1.87 -17.05
N PRO A 104 -10.01 3.03 -17.08
CA PRO A 104 -10.54 4.28 -16.52
C PRO A 104 -11.88 4.69 -17.13
N SER A 105 -12.15 4.32 -18.38
CA SER A 105 -13.40 4.64 -19.08
C SER A 105 -14.65 3.93 -18.54
N ASP A 106 -14.50 2.92 -17.68
CA ASP A 106 -15.64 2.12 -17.16
C ASP A 106 -16.44 2.83 -16.06
N ALA A 107 -15.91 3.90 -15.46
CA ALA A 107 -16.61 4.70 -14.46
C ALA A 107 -16.06 6.13 -14.41
N ASN A 108 -16.79 7.05 -13.78
CA ASN A 108 -16.34 8.43 -13.57
C ASN A 108 -15.05 8.50 -12.75
N PHE A 109 -14.81 7.51 -11.90
CA PHE A 109 -13.58 7.35 -11.13
C PHE A 109 -13.23 5.87 -10.98
N VAL A 110 -11.96 5.53 -11.20
CA VAL A 110 -11.46 4.15 -11.10
C VAL A 110 -10.18 4.17 -10.29
N ASP A 111 -10.15 3.45 -9.18
CA ASP A 111 -8.97 3.31 -8.34
C ASP A 111 -8.57 1.83 -8.20
N VAL A 112 -7.27 1.54 -8.31
CA VAL A 112 -6.77 0.16 -8.38
C VAL A 112 -5.70 -0.07 -7.32
N ILE A 113 -5.74 -1.21 -6.63
CA ILE A 113 -4.73 -1.62 -5.66
C ILE A 113 -4.02 -2.88 -6.17
N HIS A 114 -2.74 -2.78 -6.48
CA HIS A 114 -1.89 -3.87 -6.95
C HIS A 114 -1.13 -4.50 -5.78
N THR A 115 -1.24 -5.81 -5.60
CA THR A 115 -0.60 -6.53 -4.48
C THR A 115 0.10 -7.82 -4.87
N ASP A 116 -0.09 -8.31 -6.09
CA ASP A 116 0.56 -9.52 -6.60
C ASP A 116 0.98 -9.36 -8.07
N SER A 117 1.60 -8.23 -8.39
CA SER A 117 1.83 -7.76 -9.76
C SER A 117 3.08 -8.33 -10.47
N LEU A 118 3.75 -9.33 -9.88
CA LEU A 118 4.79 -10.04 -10.62
C LEU A 118 4.16 -10.88 -11.73
N PRO A 119 4.84 -11.07 -12.87
CA PRO A 119 4.31 -11.90 -13.94
C PRO A 119 3.88 -13.29 -13.45
N VAL A 120 2.71 -13.76 -13.89
CA VAL A 120 2.22 -15.13 -13.62
C VAL A 120 3.30 -16.17 -13.92
N ILE A 121 4.05 -15.98 -15.01
CA ILE A 121 5.21 -16.82 -15.35
C ILE A 121 6.47 -15.96 -15.28
N PRO A 122 7.50 -16.35 -14.51
CA PRO A 122 7.61 -17.57 -13.72
C PRO A 122 7.24 -17.43 -12.23
N TYR A 123 6.74 -16.27 -11.80
CA TYR A 123 6.65 -15.93 -10.36
C TYR A 123 5.32 -16.28 -9.70
N MET A 124 4.32 -16.70 -10.49
CA MET A 124 2.94 -16.93 -10.04
C MET A 124 2.35 -15.71 -9.33
N GLY A 125 2.62 -14.50 -9.80
CA GLY A 125 1.83 -13.34 -9.40
C GLY A 125 0.54 -13.30 -10.21
N PHE A 126 -0.60 -13.23 -9.55
CA PHE A 126 -1.91 -13.28 -10.23
C PHE A 126 -2.46 -11.92 -10.61
N GLY A 127 -1.91 -10.83 -10.07
CA GLY A 127 -2.36 -9.46 -10.32
C GLY A 127 -1.69 -8.82 -11.53
N MET A 128 -2.40 -7.90 -12.19
CA MET A 128 -1.83 -7.06 -13.26
C MET A 128 -0.77 -6.10 -12.70
N SER A 129 0.31 -5.87 -13.46
CA SER A 129 1.26 -4.76 -13.21
C SER A 129 0.89 -3.50 -13.98
N GLN A 130 0.18 -3.66 -15.09
CA GLN A 130 -0.35 -2.57 -15.90
C GLN A 130 -1.26 -1.65 -15.07
N ALA A 131 -1.00 -0.34 -15.13
CA ALA A 131 -1.89 0.68 -14.58
C ALA A 131 -3.17 0.78 -15.43
N ILE A 132 -4.33 0.60 -14.80
CA ILE A 132 -5.65 0.52 -15.44
C ILE A 132 -6.71 1.36 -14.74
N GLY A 133 -6.34 2.17 -13.75
CA GLY A 133 -7.22 3.12 -13.08
C GLY A 133 -6.95 4.58 -13.47
N HIS A 134 -7.76 5.48 -12.92
CA HIS A 134 -7.35 6.87 -12.78
C HIS A 134 -6.21 6.98 -11.77
N LEU A 135 -6.32 6.25 -10.65
CA LEU A 135 -5.27 6.08 -9.64
C LEU A 135 -4.91 4.59 -9.51
N ASP A 136 -3.62 4.28 -9.55
CA ASP A 136 -3.08 2.94 -9.39
C ASP A 136 -2.09 2.92 -8.23
N PHE A 137 -2.40 2.16 -7.18
CA PHE A 137 -1.63 2.07 -5.96
C PHE A 137 -0.84 0.77 -5.91
N TYR A 138 0.45 0.89 -5.60
CA TYR A 138 1.41 -0.21 -5.51
C TYR A 138 2.00 -0.27 -4.09
N PRO A 139 1.20 -0.67 -3.08
CA PRO A 139 1.70 -0.84 -1.71
C PRO A 139 2.83 -1.87 -1.68
N ASN A 140 3.96 -1.56 -1.03
CA ASN A 140 5.16 -2.41 -0.99
C ASN A 140 5.60 -2.84 -2.41
N ARG A 141 5.65 -1.87 -3.33
CA ARG A 141 5.92 -2.03 -4.77
C ARG A 141 4.85 -2.77 -5.58
N GLY A 142 3.84 -3.35 -4.92
CA GLY A 142 2.78 -4.14 -5.55
C GLY A 142 3.14 -5.61 -5.82
N GLU A 143 4.36 -6.04 -5.46
CA GLU A 143 4.89 -7.36 -5.83
C GLU A 143 4.90 -8.36 -4.67
N HIS A 144 5.35 -7.93 -3.49
CA HIS A 144 5.59 -8.80 -2.35
C HIS A 144 5.09 -8.15 -1.07
N MET A 145 3.99 -8.65 -0.54
CA MET A 145 3.36 -8.06 0.62
C MET A 145 4.02 -8.56 1.90
N PRO A 146 4.36 -7.68 2.86
CA PRO A 146 4.88 -8.09 4.15
C PRO A 146 3.96 -9.11 4.84
N GLY A 147 4.55 -10.15 5.46
CA GLY A 147 3.81 -11.22 6.12
C GLY A 147 3.08 -12.18 5.17
N CYS A 148 3.47 -12.24 3.90
CA CYS A 148 3.09 -13.29 2.96
C CYS A 148 4.31 -14.10 2.54
N ASP A 149 4.14 -15.42 2.43
CA ASP A 149 5.15 -16.29 1.83
C ASP A 149 5.21 -16.09 0.32
N LYS A 150 6.35 -16.42 -0.29
CA LYS A 150 6.56 -16.35 -1.74
C LYS A 150 6.14 -17.65 -2.40
N ASN A 151 5.55 -17.55 -3.59
CA ASN A 151 5.32 -18.69 -4.46
C ASN A 151 6.64 -19.24 -5.02
N VAL A 152 6.67 -20.54 -5.34
CA VAL A 152 7.84 -21.21 -5.94
C VAL A 152 7.98 -20.78 -7.40
N ILE A 153 9.19 -20.41 -7.83
CA ILE A 153 9.42 -20.02 -9.23
C ILE A 153 9.22 -21.23 -10.15
N SER A 154 8.35 -21.11 -11.15
CA SER A 154 8.06 -22.17 -12.12
C SER A 154 7.86 -21.62 -13.53
N GLN A 155 8.46 -22.28 -14.53
CA GLN A 155 8.24 -21.96 -15.95
C GLN A 155 6.94 -22.57 -16.50
N ILE A 156 6.32 -23.49 -15.75
CA ILE A 156 5.05 -24.14 -16.10
C ILE A 156 4.08 -23.87 -14.95
N VAL A 157 2.99 -23.16 -15.24
CA VAL A 157 1.98 -22.78 -14.24
C VAL A 157 0.66 -23.40 -14.65
N ASP A 158 0.14 -24.30 -13.81
CA ASP A 158 -1.18 -24.93 -13.96
C ASP A 158 -2.26 -23.98 -13.43
N ILE A 159 -2.61 -22.99 -14.26
CA ILE A 159 -3.55 -21.92 -13.87
C ILE A 159 -4.92 -22.51 -13.50
N ASP A 160 -5.39 -23.52 -14.25
CA ASP A 160 -6.66 -24.19 -13.96
C ASP A 160 -6.58 -24.92 -12.62
N GLY A 161 -5.50 -25.66 -12.35
CA GLY A 161 -5.32 -26.35 -11.08
C GLY A 161 -5.19 -25.40 -9.88
N ILE A 162 -4.54 -24.24 -10.04
CA ILE A 162 -4.48 -23.20 -8.99
C ILE A 162 -5.87 -22.62 -8.73
N TRP A 163 -6.60 -22.29 -9.80
CA TRP A 163 -7.93 -21.69 -9.72
C TRP A 163 -8.98 -22.63 -9.12
N GLU A 164 -8.96 -23.90 -9.50
CA GLU A 164 -9.83 -24.94 -8.95
C GLU A 164 -9.42 -25.39 -7.54
N GLY A 165 -8.23 -25.01 -7.08
CA GLY A 165 -7.68 -25.37 -5.77
C GLY A 165 -7.10 -26.78 -5.69
N THR A 166 -6.74 -27.38 -6.83
CA THR A 166 -6.06 -28.68 -6.93
C THR A 166 -4.53 -28.56 -6.95
N ARG A 167 -4.00 -27.34 -7.04
CA ARG A 167 -2.57 -27.01 -6.95
C ARG A 167 -2.29 -26.02 -5.82
N ASP A 168 -1.13 -26.19 -5.20
CA ASP A 168 -0.66 -25.30 -4.14
C ASP A 168 -0.34 -23.91 -4.71
N PHE A 169 -0.99 -22.90 -4.15
CA PHE A 169 -0.77 -21.50 -4.48
C PHE A 169 -0.88 -20.65 -3.22
N VAL A 170 0.17 -19.89 -2.94
CA VAL A 170 0.18 -18.93 -1.84
C VAL A 170 -0.57 -17.68 -2.28
N ALA A 171 -1.91 -17.71 -2.16
CA ALA A 171 -2.79 -16.59 -2.50
C ALA A 171 -2.60 -15.35 -1.62
N CYS A 172 -1.69 -15.36 -0.63
CA CYS A 172 -1.60 -14.32 0.38
C CYS A 172 -1.41 -12.92 -0.23
N ASN A 173 -0.48 -12.74 -1.18
CA ASN A 173 -0.26 -11.46 -1.88
C ASN A 173 -1.54 -11.01 -2.59
N HIS A 174 -2.14 -11.88 -3.40
CA HIS A 174 -3.34 -11.58 -4.16
C HIS A 174 -4.54 -11.17 -3.28
N LEU A 175 -4.62 -11.74 -2.07
CA LEU A 175 -5.67 -11.43 -1.09
C LEU A 175 -5.38 -10.18 -0.25
N ARG A 176 -4.21 -9.53 -0.38
CA ARG A 176 -3.86 -8.34 0.43
C ARG A 176 -4.58 -7.09 -0.01
N SER A 177 -4.90 -6.94 -1.30
CA SER A 177 -5.64 -5.79 -1.83
C SER A 177 -6.93 -5.51 -1.06
N TYR A 178 -7.82 -6.51 -0.91
CA TYR A 178 -9.05 -6.31 -0.13
C TYR A 178 -8.80 -6.21 1.39
N LYS A 179 -7.70 -6.79 1.92
CA LYS A 179 -7.34 -6.64 3.34
C LYS A 179 -6.92 -5.20 3.64
N TYR A 180 -6.13 -4.57 2.75
CA TYR A 180 -5.76 -3.17 2.85
C TYR A 180 -6.96 -2.27 2.65
N TYR A 181 -7.79 -2.54 1.63
CA TYR A 181 -9.03 -1.80 1.43
C TYR A 181 -9.91 -1.81 2.70
N ASN A 182 -10.15 -2.98 3.30
CA ASN A 182 -10.90 -3.07 4.57
C ASN A 182 -10.26 -2.25 5.70
N GLY A 183 -8.93 -2.19 5.78
CA GLY A 183 -8.21 -1.38 6.77
C GLY A 183 -8.36 0.12 6.52
N SER A 184 -8.38 0.54 5.25
CA SER A 184 -8.49 1.95 4.84
C SER A 184 -9.86 2.57 5.14
N ILE A 185 -10.91 1.76 5.31
CA ILE A 185 -12.25 2.23 5.70
C ILE A 185 -12.18 2.90 7.08
N LEU A 186 -11.50 2.27 8.03
CA LEU A 186 -11.42 2.73 9.42
C LEU A 186 -10.20 3.62 9.71
N ASN A 187 -9.12 3.47 8.93
CA ASN A 187 -7.88 4.22 9.12
C ASN A 187 -7.31 4.70 7.78
N PRO A 188 -7.91 5.73 7.14
CA PRO A 188 -7.43 6.22 5.84
C PRO A 188 -6.03 6.83 5.90
N GLU A 189 -5.69 7.56 6.96
CA GLU A 189 -4.42 8.28 7.06
C GLU A 189 -3.19 7.35 7.04
N GLY A 190 -3.37 6.10 7.48
CA GLY A 190 -2.32 5.08 7.43
C GLY A 190 -2.04 4.53 6.02
N PHE A 191 -2.71 5.02 4.97
CA PHE A 191 -2.54 4.55 3.60
C PHE A 191 -2.27 5.69 2.61
N LEU A 192 -1.52 6.71 3.03
CA LEU A 192 -1.12 7.81 2.15
C LEU A 192 -0.20 7.32 1.02
N GLY A 193 -0.63 7.48 -0.24
CA GLY A 193 0.11 7.11 -1.44
C GLY A 193 0.93 8.26 -2.01
N TYR A 194 2.20 8.03 -2.26
CA TYR A 194 3.13 9.03 -2.80
C TYR A 194 3.24 8.89 -4.32
N PRO A 195 2.99 9.96 -5.11
CA PRO A 195 3.15 9.90 -6.55
C PRO A 195 4.63 9.64 -6.89
N CYS A 196 4.88 8.59 -7.67
CA CYS A 196 6.24 8.21 -8.03
C CYS A 196 6.28 7.50 -9.38
N SER A 197 7.44 7.55 -10.05
CA SER A 197 7.58 6.94 -11.38
C SER A 197 7.61 5.41 -11.33
N ASN A 198 8.25 4.83 -10.31
CA ASN A 198 8.29 3.39 -10.05
C ASN A 198 8.64 3.08 -8.58
N GLY A 199 8.52 1.81 -8.21
CA GLY A 199 8.76 1.33 -6.83
C GLY A 199 10.20 1.46 -6.36
N ASP A 200 11.18 1.26 -7.24
CA ASP A 200 12.60 1.38 -6.88
C ASP A 200 12.97 2.84 -6.55
N VAL A 201 12.41 3.81 -7.29
CA VAL A 201 12.55 5.24 -6.99
C VAL A 201 11.96 5.61 -5.64
N PHE A 202 10.84 4.98 -5.27
CA PHE A 202 10.19 5.20 -3.98
C PHE A 202 10.98 4.59 -2.81
N ASP A 203 11.39 3.33 -2.91
CA ASP A 203 12.01 2.61 -1.80
C ASP A 203 13.53 2.79 -1.70
N GLU A 204 14.26 2.69 -2.81
CA GLU A 204 15.73 2.68 -2.80
C GLU A 204 16.30 4.09 -2.73
N PHE A 205 15.68 5.03 -3.46
CA PHE A 205 16.16 6.39 -3.55
C PHE A 205 15.37 7.40 -2.71
N GLY A 206 14.16 7.03 -2.26
CA GLY A 206 13.34 7.88 -1.39
C GLY A 206 12.89 9.22 -2.00
N ARG A 207 12.98 9.38 -3.33
CA ARG A 207 12.86 10.69 -4.00
C ARG A 207 11.45 11.25 -4.07
N CYS A 208 10.44 10.43 -3.77
CA CYS A 208 9.02 10.78 -3.88
C CYS A 208 8.41 11.16 -2.52
N PHE A 209 9.23 11.77 -1.66
CA PHE A 209 8.86 12.21 -0.32
C PHE A 209 9.37 13.64 -0.09
N PRO A 210 8.69 14.47 0.72
CA PRO A 210 7.39 14.25 1.36
C PRO A 210 6.22 14.47 0.39
N CYS A 211 5.00 14.42 0.90
CA CYS A 211 3.83 14.76 0.11
C CYS A 211 3.84 16.26 -0.26
N ALA A 212 3.66 16.57 -1.55
CA ALA A 212 3.34 17.93 -2.00
C ALA A 212 1.86 18.25 -1.73
N ASP A 213 1.51 19.52 -1.60
CA ASP A 213 0.15 19.94 -1.25
C ASP A 213 -0.87 19.40 -2.25
N GLY A 214 -1.82 18.61 -1.75
CA GLY A 214 -2.87 17.99 -2.56
C GLY A 214 -2.39 16.91 -3.53
N ALA A 215 -1.14 16.46 -3.45
CA ALA A 215 -0.55 15.51 -4.41
C ALA A 215 -0.65 14.04 -4.00
N CYS A 216 -1.03 13.73 -2.76
CA CYS A 216 -1.10 12.35 -2.26
C CYS A 216 -2.54 11.94 -1.94
N PRO A 217 -3.09 10.95 -2.64
CA PRO A 217 -4.35 10.31 -2.27
C PRO A 217 -4.16 9.32 -1.11
N PHE A 218 -5.26 9.02 -0.40
CA PHE A 218 -5.32 7.83 0.45
C PHE A 218 -5.68 6.62 -0.40
N MET A 219 -4.91 5.54 -0.32
CA MET A 219 -5.25 4.28 -0.97
C MET A 219 -6.49 3.66 -0.31
N GLY A 220 -7.41 3.16 -1.12
CA GLY A 220 -8.59 2.40 -0.68
C GLY A 220 -9.85 3.27 -0.57
N HIS A 221 -10.63 3.08 0.49
CA HIS A 221 -12.00 3.61 0.59
C HIS A 221 -12.10 5.10 0.28
N HIS A 222 -11.12 5.88 0.74
CA HIS A 222 -11.11 7.34 0.66
C HIS A 222 -10.34 7.92 -0.54
N ALA A 223 -9.98 7.10 -1.54
CA ALA A 223 -9.26 7.55 -2.73
C ALA A 223 -10.06 8.54 -3.59
N ASP A 224 -11.39 8.48 -3.53
CA ASP A 224 -12.32 9.39 -4.23
C ASP A 224 -12.27 10.84 -3.72
N LYS A 225 -11.70 11.08 -2.54
CA LYS A 225 -11.46 12.44 -2.03
C LYS A 225 -10.33 13.17 -2.77
N PHE A 226 -9.53 12.44 -3.54
CA PHE A 226 -8.44 13.03 -4.31
C PHE A 226 -8.94 13.64 -5.61
N HIS A 227 -8.54 14.88 -5.87
CA HIS A 227 -8.84 15.53 -7.14
C HIS A 227 -7.86 15.05 -8.21
N VAL A 228 -8.34 14.19 -9.12
CA VAL A 228 -7.57 13.78 -10.29
C VAL A 228 -7.39 14.99 -11.22
N PRO A 229 -6.15 15.40 -11.56
CA PRO A 229 -5.94 16.49 -12.49
C PRO A 229 -6.59 16.23 -13.86
N ASN A 230 -7.20 17.25 -14.45
CA ASN A 230 -7.93 17.12 -15.71
C ASN A 230 -7.09 16.45 -16.81
N GLY A 231 -7.66 15.43 -17.45
CA GLY A 231 -7.03 14.70 -18.54
C GLY A 231 -5.91 13.75 -18.12
N GLN A 232 -5.66 13.57 -16.82
CA GLN A 232 -4.73 12.57 -16.31
C GLN A 232 -5.44 11.29 -15.90
N GLU A 233 -4.82 10.17 -16.25
CA GLU A 233 -5.22 8.81 -15.89
C GLU A 233 -3.96 7.98 -15.65
N LYS A 234 -4.13 6.77 -15.09
CA LYS A 234 -3.05 5.80 -14.84
C LYS A 234 -1.93 6.36 -13.96
N LEU A 235 -2.30 7.21 -13.00
CA LEU A 235 -1.38 7.84 -12.06
C LEU A 235 -0.91 6.81 -11.03
N LYS A 236 0.41 6.68 -10.88
CA LYS A 236 1.02 5.68 -10.00
C LYS A 236 1.37 6.24 -8.63
N PHE A 237 0.95 5.54 -7.59
CA PHE A 237 1.21 5.89 -6.20
C PHE A 237 1.84 4.71 -5.46
N TYR A 238 2.81 5.02 -4.60
CA TYR A 238 3.55 4.04 -3.83
C TYR A 238 3.46 4.37 -2.35
N LEU A 239 3.43 3.32 -1.53
CA LEU A 239 3.35 3.39 -0.07
C LEU A 239 3.82 2.06 0.51
N ASN A 240 4.15 2.01 1.79
CA ASN A 240 4.44 0.77 2.49
C ASN A 240 3.36 0.46 3.53
N THR A 241 3.12 -0.82 3.78
CA THR A 241 2.14 -1.28 4.77
C THR A 241 2.77 -2.25 5.76
N GLY A 242 2.05 -2.53 6.83
CA GLY A 242 2.39 -3.56 7.80
C GLY A 242 2.20 -4.98 7.29
N ASP A 243 2.91 -5.90 7.93
CA ASP A 243 2.78 -7.35 7.77
C ASP A 243 1.49 -7.90 8.39
N ALA A 244 1.03 -7.34 9.50
CA ALA A 244 -0.20 -7.70 10.20
C ALA A 244 -1.12 -6.49 10.44
N ARG A 245 -2.37 -6.76 10.82
CA ARG A 245 -3.31 -5.69 11.22
C ARG A 245 -2.83 -5.03 12.53
N PRO A 246 -2.97 -3.71 12.68
CA PRO A 246 -3.35 -2.74 11.65
C PRO A 246 -2.24 -2.55 10.60
N PHE A 247 -2.63 -2.56 9.32
CA PHE A 247 -1.68 -2.49 8.20
C PHE A 247 -1.20 -1.07 7.90
N GLY A 248 -1.96 -0.04 8.29
CA GLY A 248 -1.63 1.34 7.97
C GLY A 248 -0.27 1.75 8.54
N ARG A 249 0.49 2.55 7.78
CA ARG A 249 1.80 3.08 8.18
C ARG A 249 1.89 4.57 7.89
N TYR A 250 2.75 5.23 8.67
CA TYR A 250 3.01 6.66 8.59
C TYR A 250 4.48 6.87 8.26
N ARG A 251 4.76 7.41 7.07
CA ARG A 251 6.13 7.56 6.57
C ARG A 251 6.77 8.84 7.10
N TYR A 252 8.00 8.71 7.57
CA TYR A 252 8.86 9.81 7.99
C TYR A 252 10.26 9.65 7.38
N LEU A 253 10.94 10.78 7.14
CA LEU A 253 12.37 10.82 6.88
C LEU A 253 13.10 11.21 8.16
N LEU A 254 14.00 10.36 8.62
CA LEU A 254 14.85 10.63 9.78
C LEU A 254 16.29 10.87 9.36
N THR A 255 16.84 12.00 9.77
CA THR A 255 18.24 12.39 9.58
C THR A 255 18.93 12.45 10.95
N VAL A 256 19.95 11.61 11.16
CA VAL A 256 20.66 11.46 12.43
C VAL A 256 22.13 11.84 12.26
N THR A 257 22.56 12.90 12.93
CA THR A 257 23.99 13.27 13.02
C THR A 257 24.58 12.65 14.28
N ILE A 258 25.59 11.80 14.10
CA ILE A 258 26.18 11.02 15.20
C ILE A 258 27.45 11.65 15.76
N ALA A 259 27.72 11.39 17.04
CA ALA A 259 28.99 11.68 17.71
C ALA A 259 29.54 10.39 18.34
N GLY A 260 30.86 10.36 18.51
CA GLY A 260 31.58 9.22 19.07
C GLY A 260 33.06 9.52 19.17
N ASP A 261 33.77 8.71 19.96
CA ASP A 261 35.21 8.89 20.18
C ASP A 261 36.07 8.33 19.03
N ARG A 262 35.50 7.45 18.20
CA ARG A 262 36.16 6.76 17.07
C ARG A 262 35.11 6.12 16.17
N THR A 263 35.46 5.76 14.94
CA THR A 263 34.58 4.95 14.07
C THR A 263 34.41 3.54 14.63
N VAL A 264 33.18 3.01 14.60
CA VAL A 264 32.86 1.62 14.97
C VAL A 264 31.92 0.99 13.96
N THR A 265 31.89 -0.34 13.91
CA THR A 265 30.83 -1.06 13.19
C THR A 265 29.68 -1.34 14.14
N GLY A 266 28.45 -1.07 13.73
CA GLY A 266 27.27 -1.31 14.56
C GLY A 266 25.96 -0.99 13.86
N THR A 267 24.90 -1.21 14.60
CA THR A 267 23.53 -0.91 14.19
C THR A 267 23.00 0.26 15.00
N MET A 268 22.46 1.27 14.33
CA MET A 268 21.84 2.45 14.92
C MET A 268 20.33 2.36 14.74
N LYS A 269 19.59 2.57 15.83
CA LYS A 269 18.12 2.57 15.83
C LYS A 269 17.54 3.78 16.53
N VAL A 270 16.35 4.21 16.08
CA VAL A 270 15.62 5.32 16.68
C VAL A 270 14.15 4.94 16.91
N ALA A 271 13.58 5.38 18.02
CA ALA A 271 12.14 5.34 18.27
C ALA A 271 11.59 6.76 18.51
N LEU A 272 10.40 7.03 18.00
CA LEU A 272 9.72 8.32 18.13
C LEU A 272 8.78 8.32 19.34
N TYR A 273 8.67 9.45 20.01
CA TYR A 273 7.73 9.69 21.10
C TYR A 273 6.99 10.98 20.81
N GLY A 274 5.66 10.92 20.77
CA GLY A 274 4.80 12.06 20.50
C GLY A 274 3.62 12.15 21.47
N THR A 275 2.71 13.07 21.18
CA THR A 275 1.47 13.25 21.94
C THR A 275 0.54 12.05 21.83
N ASN A 276 0.62 11.31 20.73
CA ASN A 276 -0.20 10.14 20.47
C ASN A 276 0.52 8.79 20.72
N GLY A 277 1.51 8.77 21.62
CA GLY A 277 2.22 7.55 22.03
C GLY A 277 3.66 7.47 21.52
N ASN A 278 4.12 6.27 21.20
CA ASN A 278 5.49 6.02 20.75
C ASN A 278 5.57 4.89 19.72
N THR A 279 6.63 4.89 18.92
CA THR A 279 6.91 3.83 17.96
C THR A 279 7.78 2.72 18.56
N ARG A 280 7.88 1.60 17.86
CA ARG A 280 9.01 0.66 17.97
C ARG A 280 10.34 1.31 17.56
N GLN A 281 11.44 0.60 17.78
CA GLN A 281 12.76 1.01 17.31
C GLN A 281 12.91 0.69 15.81
N HIS A 282 13.23 1.71 15.02
CA HIS A 282 13.50 1.60 13.59
C HIS A 282 15.01 1.63 13.33
N GLU A 283 15.51 0.71 12.52
CA GLU A 283 16.91 0.71 12.10
C GLU A 283 17.16 1.84 11.10
N ILE A 284 18.18 2.66 11.38
CA ILE A 284 18.55 3.81 10.55
C ILE A 284 19.81 3.50 9.74
N HIS A 285 20.74 2.77 10.33
CA HIS A 285 21.95 2.32 9.65
C HIS A 285 22.51 1.07 10.31
N ASN A 286 23.04 0.16 9.50
CA ASN A 286 23.80 -1.00 9.96
C ASN A 286 25.09 -1.08 9.15
N GLY A 287 26.24 -0.86 9.81
CA GLY A 287 27.51 -0.73 9.13
C GLY A 287 28.49 0.15 9.89
N LEU A 288 29.31 0.91 9.17
CA LEU A 288 30.29 1.81 9.76
C LEU A 288 29.62 3.10 10.26
N LEU A 289 29.71 3.31 11.57
CA LEU A 289 29.28 4.49 12.29
C LEU A 289 30.50 5.40 12.50
N SER A 290 30.58 6.50 11.74
CA SER A 290 31.66 7.48 11.83
C SER A 290 31.19 8.77 12.52
N PRO A 291 31.84 9.20 13.62
CA PRO A 291 31.51 10.45 14.29
C PRO A 291 31.50 11.65 13.34
N GLY A 292 30.55 12.58 13.52
CA GLY A 292 30.37 13.76 12.68
C GLY A 292 29.62 13.50 11.37
N LYS A 293 29.40 12.24 10.97
CA LYS A 293 28.56 11.93 9.80
C LYS A 293 27.08 12.01 10.13
N THR A 294 26.32 12.25 9.07
CA THR A 294 24.87 12.24 9.07
C THR A 294 24.37 11.04 8.27
N TYR A 295 23.36 10.37 8.79
CA TYR A 295 22.72 9.21 8.17
C TYR A 295 21.24 9.49 8.01
N GLU A 296 20.68 9.02 6.91
CA GLU A 296 19.27 9.21 6.57
C GLU A 296 18.59 7.87 6.38
N ALA A 297 17.36 7.75 6.89
CA ALA A 297 16.52 6.60 6.63
C ALA A 297 15.05 7.00 6.57
N TYR A 298 14.32 6.38 5.65
CA TYR A 298 12.86 6.39 5.65
C TYR A 298 12.36 5.34 6.63
N ILE A 299 11.38 5.73 7.45
CA ILE A 299 10.71 4.83 8.38
C ILE A 299 9.21 4.87 8.16
N ASP A 300 8.60 3.69 8.13
CA ASP A 300 7.15 3.53 8.06
C ASP A 300 6.66 3.06 9.45
N ALA A 301 6.18 4.01 10.25
CA ALA A 301 5.76 3.81 11.63
C ALA A 301 4.32 3.30 11.73
N GLU A 302 4.02 2.54 12.79
CA GLU A 302 2.73 1.89 13.03
C GLU A 302 1.60 2.83 13.47
N SER A 303 1.93 4.05 13.90
CA SER A 303 0.97 5.06 14.37
C SER A 303 1.46 6.47 14.02
N ASP A 304 0.53 7.41 13.82
CA ASP A 304 0.89 8.82 13.70
C ASP A 304 1.21 9.35 15.09
N MET A 305 2.41 9.89 15.24
CA MET A 305 2.87 10.50 16.48
C MET A 305 2.24 11.86 16.78
N ASP A 306 1.46 12.41 15.84
CA ASP A 306 0.94 13.77 15.87
C ASP A 306 2.07 14.79 16.12
N GLU A 307 2.20 15.34 17.32
CA GLU A 307 3.35 16.16 17.70
C GLU A 307 4.46 15.31 18.31
N VAL A 308 5.60 15.19 17.60
CA VAL A 308 6.76 14.45 18.10
C VAL A 308 7.49 15.27 19.15
N THR A 309 7.50 14.83 20.40
CA THR A 309 8.11 15.55 21.53
C THR A 309 9.57 15.14 21.76
N ARG A 310 9.88 13.84 21.67
CA ARG A 310 11.22 13.28 21.94
C ARG A 310 11.58 12.17 20.96
N MET A 311 12.88 11.95 20.80
CA MET A 311 13.41 10.82 20.03
C MET A 311 14.40 10.03 20.88
N LYS A 312 14.26 8.71 20.84
CA LYS A 312 15.10 7.77 21.56
C LYS A 312 16.11 7.17 20.60
N PHE A 313 17.39 7.43 20.83
CA PHE A 313 18.50 6.84 20.12
C PHE A 313 19.05 5.64 20.89
N ILE A 314 19.39 4.58 20.16
CA ILE A 314 20.14 3.44 20.67
C ILE A 314 21.07 2.94 19.58
N TRP A 315 22.27 2.51 19.98
CA TRP A 315 23.19 1.84 19.07
C TRP A 315 23.66 0.54 19.69
N SER A 316 23.96 -0.44 18.84
CA SER A 316 24.48 -1.73 19.27
C SER A 316 25.65 -2.18 18.42
N ASN A 317 26.68 -2.76 19.05
CA ASN A 317 27.77 -3.46 18.38
C ASN A 317 27.79 -4.92 18.82
N LYS A 318 27.77 -5.84 17.85
CA LYS A 318 27.81 -7.30 18.07
C LYS A 318 29.24 -7.85 18.25
N VAL A 319 30.26 -7.05 17.98
CA VAL A 319 31.67 -7.40 18.18
C VAL A 319 32.08 -7.03 19.60
N ILE A 320 32.67 -7.98 20.33
CA ILE A 320 33.27 -7.72 21.64
C ILE A 320 34.37 -6.67 21.46
N ASN A 321 34.12 -5.45 21.94
CA ASN A 321 35.06 -4.35 21.85
C ASN A 321 35.59 -3.99 23.25
N PRO A 322 36.82 -4.39 23.60
CA PRO A 322 37.39 -4.16 24.94
C PRO A 322 37.60 -2.66 25.24
N LEU A 323 37.54 -1.79 24.24
CA LEU A 323 37.71 -0.35 24.40
C LEU A 323 36.43 0.37 24.84
N LEU A 324 35.31 -0.36 24.98
CA LEU A 324 34.01 0.15 25.42
C LEU A 324 33.65 1.51 24.78
N PRO A 325 33.67 1.61 23.43
CA PRO A 325 33.45 2.87 22.75
C PRO A 325 32.09 3.45 23.12
N LYS A 326 32.00 4.78 23.17
CA LYS A 326 30.74 5.50 23.33
C LYS A 326 30.33 6.14 22.02
N PHE A 327 29.04 6.08 21.73
CA PHE A 327 28.40 6.70 20.58
C PHE A 327 27.09 7.33 20.98
N GLY A 328 26.68 8.34 20.25
CA GLY A 328 25.36 8.92 20.39
C GLY A 328 24.98 9.76 19.18
N ALA A 329 23.97 10.58 19.37
CA ALA A 329 23.52 11.56 18.40
C ALA A 329 23.76 12.97 18.96
N THR A 330 24.06 13.93 18.08
CA THR A 330 24.10 15.35 18.44
C THR A 330 22.81 16.05 18.02
N LYS A 331 22.26 15.62 16.88
CA LYS A 331 21.06 16.19 16.26
C LYS A 331 20.28 15.09 15.57
N MET A 332 18.97 15.07 15.79
CA MET A 332 18.02 14.32 14.98
C MET A 332 17.01 15.28 14.35
N VAL A 333 16.77 15.10 13.06
CA VAL A 333 15.75 15.81 12.29
C VAL A 333 14.77 14.78 11.76
N LEU A 334 13.49 14.98 12.02
CA LEU A 334 12.41 14.16 11.48
C LEU A 334 11.51 15.02 10.62
N GLN A 335 11.33 14.64 9.36
CA GLN A 335 10.34 15.23 8.48
C GLN A 335 9.13 14.28 8.35
N ARG A 336 7.93 14.79 8.62
CA ARG A 336 6.67 14.04 8.47
C ARG A 336 6.20 14.06 7.03
N GLY A 337 5.80 12.89 6.52
CA GLY A 337 5.44 12.73 5.12
C GLY A 337 4.15 13.42 4.69
N LYS A 338 3.11 13.42 5.53
CA LYS A 338 1.78 13.91 5.14
C LYS A 338 1.69 15.43 4.97
N ASP A 339 2.48 16.20 5.71
CA ASP A 339 2.35 17.65 5.79
C ASP A 339 3.67 18.41 5.90
N ARG A 340 4.81 17.72 5.69
CA ARG A 340 6.16 18.30 5.64
C ARG A 340 6.64 18.92 6.95
N ARG A 341 5.89 18.77 8.05
CA ARG A 341 6.33 19.26 9.37
C ARG A 341 7.65 18.64 9.76
N THR A 342 8.55 19.49 10.25
CA THR A 342 9.91 19.09 10.62
C THR A 342 10.12 19.29 12.12
N TYR A 343 10.65 18.26 12.77
CA TYR A 343 10.98 18.24 14.19
C TYR A 343 12.49 18.12 14.34
N VAL A 344 13.11 19.11 14.99
CA VAL A 344 14.55 19.10 15.29
C VAL A 344 14.73 18.84 16.78
N ARG A 345 15.50 17.81 17.13
CA ARG A 345 15.79 17.44 18.53
C ARG A 345 17.30 17.40 18.73
N ARG A 346 17.76 18.06 19.79
CA ARG A 346 19.17 18.04 20.21
C ARG A 346 19.30 17.12 21.43
N CYS A 347 20.46 16.50 21.56
CA CYS A 347 20.73 15.55 22.64
C CYS A 347 21.56 16.26 23.73
N VAL A 348 21.18 16.06 25.00
CA VAL A 348 21.79 16.78 26.14
C VAL A 348 23.15 16.19 26.53
N SER A 349 23.27 14.85 26.49
CA SER A 349 24.55 14.14 26.48
C SER A 349 24.75 13.53 25.08
N ASN A 350 25.93 13.65 24.49
CA ASN A 350 26.09 13.24 23.08
C ASN A 350 26.53 11.78 22.91
N LEU A 351 26.75 11.05 24.01
CA LEU A 351 27.47 9.77 24.01
C LEU A 351 26.92 8.81 25.07
N VAL A 352 26.58 7.59 24.65
CA VAL A 352 26.14 6.47 25.49
C VAL A 352 26.89 5.19 25.13
N ARG A 353 26.96 4.22 26.06
CA ARG A 353 27.60 2.92 25.78
C ARG A 353 26.71 2.05 24.89
N ASN A 354 27.27 0.94 24.44
CA ASN A 354 26.57 -0.10 23.67
C ASN A 354 25.27 -0.53 24.38
N GLY A 355 24.13 -0.40 23.71
CA GLY A 355 22.81 -0.78 24.23
C GLY A 355 22.17 0.22 25.21
N GLU A 356 22.87 1.29 25.60
CA GLU A 356 22.31 2.34 26.44
C GLU A 356 21.44 3.30 25.64
N ILE A 357 20.48 3.91 26.33
CA ILE A 357 19.49 4.80 25.74
C ILE A 357 19.98 6.24 25.79
N LEU A 358 19.90 6.92 24.66
CA LEU A 358 20.06 8.37 24.58
C LEU A 358 18.73 9.04 24.23
N TRP A 359 18.35 10.05 24.99
CA TRP A 359 17.15 10.85 24.75
C TRP A 359 17.51 12.20 24.14
N CYS A 360 16.80 12.59 23.09
CA CYS A 360 16.94 13.89 22.45
C CYS A 360 15.58 14.60 22.45
N GLY A 361 15.58 15.82 22.94
CA GLY A 361 14.41 16.62 23.26
C GLY A 361 14.51 18.04 22.69
N ILE A 362 13.62 18.91 23.19
CA ILE A 362 13.67 20.36 22.95
C ILE A 362 14.87 20.95 23.67
#